data_AF-A0A3D0P044-F1
#
_entry.id   AF-A0A3D0P044-F1
#
_cell.length_a   1.000
_cell.length_b   1.000
_cell.length_c   1.000
_cell.angle_alpha   90.00
_cell.angle_beta   90.00
_cell.angle_gamma   90.00
#
_symmetry.space_group_name_H-M   'P 1'
#
loop_
_entity.id
_entity.type
_entity.pdbx_description
1 polymer ?
#
loop_
_entity_poly.entity_id
_entity_poly.type
_entity_poly.pdbx_seq_one_letter_code
_entity_poly.pdbx_strand_id
1 'polypeptide(L)' 'MLIEAAVYCDADFIITWDRDLLDLMTGIDDVSKEFKQKFRKLKIVHPQEFLRLVSEKDLVIEP' A
#
# COMPACT_ATOMS: atom_id res chain seq x y z
N MET A 1 3.07 9.64 -12.29
CA MET A 1 3.66 8.53 -11.51
C MET A 1 2.56 7.77 -10.77
N LEU A 2 2.74 6.47 -10.49
CA LEU A 2 1.71 5.61 -9.84
C LEU A 2 1.19 6.18 -8.51
N ILE A 3 2.09 6.71 -7.68
CA ILE A 3 1.74 7.31 -6.38
C ILE A 3 0.86 8.55 -6.53
N GLU A 4 1.14 9.42 -7.50
CA GLU A 4 0.33 10.62 -7.74
C GLU A 4 -1.10 10.26 -8.16
N ALA A 5 -1.23 9.24 -9.02
CA ALA A 5 -2.54 8.74 -9.43
C ALA A 5 -3.31 8.15 -8.24
N ALA A 6 -2.66 7.36 -7.40
CA ALA A 6 -3.27 6.79 -6.19
C ALA A 6 -3.75 7.89 -5.23
N VAL A 7 -2.95 8.94 -5.03
CA VAL A 7 -3.32 10.09 -4.18
C VAL A 7 -4.47 10.89 -4.79
N TYR A 8 -4.44 11.14 -6.10
CA TYR A 8 -5.50 11.85 -6.80
C TYR A 8 -6.84 11.11 -6.71
N CYS A 9 -6.81 9.78 -6.72
CA CYS A 9 -7.99 8.94 -6.58
C CYS A 9 -8.42 8.69 -5.13
N ASP A 10 -7.74 9.29 -4.13
CA ASP A 10 -7.94 9.02 -2.69
C ASP A 10 -7.89 7.51 -2.36
N ALA A 11 -6.96 6.79 -2.99
CA ALA A 11 -6.83 5.35 -2.80
C ALA A 11 -6.25 5.02 -1.42
N ASP A 12 -6.81 3.99 -0.76
CA ASP A 12 -6.28 3.47 0.49
C ASP A 12 -5.03 2.58 0.30
N PHE A 13 -4.96 1.87 -0.84
CA PHE A 13 -3.92 0.88 -1.11
C PHE A 13 -3.31 1.02 -2.52
N ILE A 14 -2.00 0.82 -2.60
CA ILE A 14 -1.30 0.39 -3.81
C ILE A 14 -0.92 -1.07 -3.61
N ILE A 15 -1.35 -1.93 -4.51
CA ILE A 15 -1.00 -3.35 -4.50
C ILE A 15 0.04 -3.58 -5.59
N THR A 16 1.24 -4.02 -5.23
CA THR A 16 2.35 -4.14 -6.20
C THR A 16 3.34 -5.24 -5.84
N TRP A 17 4.02 -5.78 -6.85
CA TRP A 17 5.19 -6.68 -6.71
C TRP A 17 6.53 -5.93 -6.77
N ASP A 18 6.49 -4.63 -7.05
CA ASP A 18 7.66 -3.77 -7.17
C ASP A 18 8.34 -3.61 -5.80
N ARG A 19 9.59 -4.08 -5.69
CA ARG A 19 10.33 -4.08 -4.43
C ARG A 19 10.73 -2.68 -3.99
N ASP A 20 11.09 -1.80 -4.92
CA ASP A 20 11.50 -0.44 -4.58
C ASP A 20 10.33 0.32 -3.94
N LEU A 21 9.11 0.11 -4.47
CA LEU A 21 7.90 0.69 -3.88
C LEU A 21 7.53 0.06 -2.54
N LEU A 22 7.71 -1.25 -2.38
CA LEU A 22 7.46 -1.93 -1.10
C LEU A 22 8.47 -1.49 -0.03
N ASP A 23 9.72 -1.28 -0.42
CA ASP A 23 10.80 -0.87 0.47
C ASP A 23 10.58 0.55 1.02
N LEU A 24 9.86 1.43 0.31
CA LEU A 24 9.42 2.72 0.87
C LEU A 24 8.57 2.56 2.15
N MET A 25 7.84 1.45 2.30
CA MET A 25 7.01 1.20 3.47
C MET A 25 7.77 0.52 4.62
N THR A 26 8.88 -0.17 4.34
CA THR A 26 9.68 -0.88 5.36
C THR A 26 10.97 -0.14 5.72
N GLY A 27 11.43 0.76 4.86
CA GLY A 27 12.69 1.48 4.98
C GLY A 27 12.78 2.40 6.18
N ILE A 28 13.99 2.53 6.71
CA ILE A 28 14.35 3.35 7.87
C ILE A 28 15.18 4.60 7.49
N ASP A 29 15.52 4.73 6.21
CA ASP A 29 16.20 5.91 5.68
C ASP A 29 15.26 7.14 5.65
N ASP A 30 15.86 8.30 5.41
CA ASP A 30 15.14 9.58 5.45
C ASP A 30 14.11 9.69 4.33
N VAL A 31 14.37 9.08 3.16
CA VAL A 31 13.45 9.05 2.03
C VAL A 31 12.18 8.29 2.39
N SER A 32 12.32 7.11 2.98
CA SER A 32 11.21 6.27 3.42
C SER A 32 10.41 6.94 4.55
N LYS A 33 11.08 7.63 5.48
CA LYS A 33 10.42 8.41 6.53
C LYS A 33 9.62 9.58 5.96
N GLU A 34 10.20 10.36 5.06
CA GLU A 34 9.53 11.48 4.40
C GLU A 34 8.32 10.98 3.61
N PHE A 35 8.48 9.87 2.87
CA PHE A 35 7.39 9.24 2.13
C PHE A 35 6.23 8.84 3.05
N LYS A 36 6.50 8.09 4.12
CA LYS A 36 5.49 7.69 5.11
C LYS A 36 4.81 8.89 5.77
N GLN A 37 5.57 9.96 6.04
CA GLN A 37 5.03 11.18 6.62
C GLN A 37 4.10 11.92 5.65
N LYS A 38 4.47 11.98 4.37
CA LYS A 38 3.70 12.66 3.32
C LYS A 38 2.45 11.89 2.93
N PHE A 39 2.52 10.56 2.89
CA PHE A 39 1.45 9.69 2.40
C PHE A 39 0.88 8.77 3.48
N ARG A 40 0.63 9.30 4.69
CA ARG A 40 0.18 8.51 5.86
C ARG A 40 -1.06 7.65 5.64
N LYS A 41 -1.96 8.07 4.75
CA LYS A 41 -3.20 7.35 4.43
C LYS A 41 -2.99 6.21 3.43
N LEU A 42 -1.97 6.31 2.58
CA LEU A 42 -1.73 5.38 1.50
C LEU A 42 -0.85 4.22 1.98
N LYS A 43 -1.31 2.99 1.81
CA LYS A 43 -0.52 1.79 2.11
C LYS A 43 -0.03 1.15 0.82
N ILE A 44 1.27 0.93 0.70
CA ILE A 44 1.81 0.09 -0.38
C ILE A 44 2.01 -1.31 0.21
N VAL A 45 1.34 -2.30 -0.38
CA VAL A 45 1.31 -3.66 0.16
C VAL A 45 1.56 -4.68 -0.94
N HIS A 46 2.12 -5.81 -0.53
CA HIS A 46 2.26 -6.95 -1.41
C HIS A 46 0.87 -7.60 -1.66
N PRO A 47 0.59 -8.16 -2.85
CA PRO A 47 -0.71 -8.78 -3.14
C PRO A 47 -1.13 -9.85 -2.14
N GLN A 48 -0.19 -10.67 -1.67
CA GLN A 48 -0.48 -11.68 -0.65
C GLN A 48 -0.85 -11.07 0.70
N GLU A 49 -0.24 -9.95 1.08
CA GLU A 49 -0.58 -9.23 2.30
C GLU A 49 -1.96 -8.61 2.18
N PHE A 50 -2.25 -7.99 1.03
CA PHE A 50 -3.58 -7.45 0.75
C PHE A 50 -4.66 -8.54 0.84
N LEU A 51 -4.45 -9.70 0.23
CA LEU A 51 -5.39 -10.83 0.28
C LEU A 51 -5.65 -11.30 1.72
N ARG A 52 -4.63 -11.30 2.59
CA ARG A 52 -4.82 -11.59 4.02
C ARG A 52 -5.65 -10.51 4.71
N LEU A 53 -5.35 -9.23 4.45
CA LEU A 53 -6.08 -8.10 5.03
C LEU A 53 -7.57 -8.09 4.66
N VAL A 54 -7.92 -8.48 3.43
CA VAL A 54 -9.34 -8.58 3.02
C VAL A 54 -9.98 -9.88 3.50
N SER A 55 -9.25 -11.00 3.49
CA SER A 55 -9.76 -12.28 4.01
C SER A 55 -10.07 -12.25 5.50
N GLU A 56 -9.38 -11.42 6.28
CA GLU A 56 -9.64 -11.23 7.71
C GLU A 56 -10.84 -10.32 7.98
N LYS A 57 -11.27 -9.53 6.98
CA LYS A 57 -12.34 -8.53 7.14
C LYS A 57 -13.70 -9.02 6.63
N ASP A 58 -13.76 -9.89 5.63
CA ASP A 58 -15.00 -10.53 5.19
C ASP A 58 -14.69 -11.82 4.41
N LEU A 59 -15.13 -12.97 4.94
CA LEU A 59 -15.41 -14.16 4.13
C LEU A 59 -16.89 -14.53 4.27
N VAL A 60 -17.76 -13.70 3.69
CA VAL A 60 -18.90 -14.23 2.93
C VAL A 60 -18.73 -13.73 1.51
N ILE A 61 -18.08 -14.56 0.69
CA ILE A 61 -18.16 -14.43 -0.77
C ILE A 61 -19.35 -15.31 -1.14
N GLU A 62 -20.52 -14.69 -1.35
CA GLU A 62 -21.63 -15.41 -1.97
C GLU A 62 -21.26 -15.75 -3.43
N PRO A 63 -21.61 -16.96 -3.89
CA PRO A 63 -21.21 -17.50 -5.19
C PRO A 63 -21.75 -16.74 -6.40
#